data_AF-A0A2J1DYD1-F1
#
_entry.id   AF-A0A2J1DYD1-F1
#
_cell.length_a   1.000
_cell.length_b   1.000
_cell.length_c   1.000
_cell.angle_alpha   90.00
_cell.angle_beta   90.00
_cell.angle_gamma   90.00
#
_symmetry.space_group_name_H-M   'P 1'
#
loop_
_entity.id
_entity.type
_entity.pdbx_description
1 polymer ?
#
loop_
_entity_poly.entity_id
_entity_poly.type
_entity_poly.pdbx_seq_one_letter_code
_entity_poly.pdbx_strand_id
1 'polypeptide(L)'
;MIGVTGKHINSKNNRGVISITRNDHLVRQSDLQRAIDIASSITMPQDRKVLHIIPRNYSVDGQEGVSNPVGMHGFRLDVETHIITAASNSIENLTKCIRAAGVEIDDLVFNPLASAEAALTDEEREKGVILADIGGGTTDIAAFKGNSIYHTSVLPIAGSQVTHDVSVGLGIPFEMAEDIKQRYSSVIPGECNDANFVESG
;
A
#
# COMPACT_ATOMS: atom_id res chain seq x y z
N MET A 1 -7.45 -0.26 -14.29
CA MET A 1 -6.98 0.13 -12.93
C MET A 1 -5.73 1.01 -13.02
N ILE A 2 -5.55 1.96 -12.10
CA ILE A 2 -4.39 2.87 -12.03
C ILE A 2 -3.77 2.83 -10.63
N GLY A 3 -2.45 2.68 -10.56
CA GLY A 3 -1.69 2.71 -9.30
C GLY A 3 -1.52 4.14 -8.77
N VAL A 4 -1.62 4.30 -7.45
CA VAL A 4 -1.42 5.57 -6.74
C VAL A 4 -0.31 5.38 -5.70
N THR A 5 0.69 6.26 -5.73
CA THR A 5 1.81 6.31 -4.80
C THR A 5 2.07 7.76 -4.37
N GLY A 6 2.84 7.96 -3.30
CA GLY A 6 3.41 9.24 -2.92
C GLY A 6 3.11 9.63 -1.48
N LYS A 7 3.89 10.60 -0.97
CA LYS A 7 3.89 11.06 0.44
C LYS A 7 2.54 11.55 1.00
N HIS A 8 1.54 11.72 0.15
CA HIS A 8 0.21 12.17 0.51
C HIS A 8 -0.70 11.01 0.94
N ILE A 9 -0.27 9.77 0.73
CA ILE A 9 -0.96 8.57 1.16
C ILE A 9 -0.68 8.33 2.64
N ASN A 10 -1.72 7.95 3.37
CA ASN A 10 -1.62 7.56 4.77
C ASN A 10 -2.55 6.38 5.04
N SER A 11 -2.22 5.58 6.03
CA SER A 11 -3.05 4.47 6.45
C SER A 11 -3.32 4.47 7.96
N LYS A 12 -4.42 3.83 8.33
CA LYS A 12 -4.79 3.67 9.72
C LYS A 12 -5.54 2.36 9.90
N ASN A 13 -5.27 1.68 11.01
CA ASN A 13 -6.09 0.56 11.45
C ASN A 13 -7.25 1.10 12.30
N ASN A 14 -8.44 0.56 12.09
CA ASN A 14 -9.61 0.88 12.90
C ASN A 14 -10.41 -0.39 13.20
N ARG A 15 -11.03 -0.40 14.38
CA ARG A 15 -11.80 -1.56 14.87
C ARG A 15 -13.27 -1.18 15.00
N GLY A 16 -14.14 -2.03 14.47
CA GLY A 16 -15.58 -1.97 14.64
C GLY A 16 -16.08 -3.16 15.43
N VAL A 17 -17.09 -2.94 16.27
CA VAL A 17 -17.65 -3.97 17.15
C VAL A 17 -19.17 -3.90 17.09
N ILE A 18 -19.82 -5.05 16.97
CA ILE A 18 -21.27 -5.17 17.03
C ILE A 18 -21.69 -6.30 17.96
N SER A 19 -22.92 -6.20 18.47
CA SER A 19 -23.58 -7.27 19.19
C SER A 19 -24.50 -8.06 18.27
N ILE A 20 -24.52 -9.39 18.43
CA ILE A 20 -25.44 -10.30 17.77
C ILE A 20 -26.62 -10.56 18.71
N THR A 21 -27.67 -9.78 18.53
CA THR A 21 -28.81 -9.71 19.46
C THR A 21 -29.92 -10.70 19.17
N ARG A 22 -29.81 -11.49 18.09
CA ARG A 22 -30.82 -12.48 17.71
C ARG A 22 -30.68 -13.73 18.58
N ASN A 23 -31.80 -14.39 18.88
CA ASN A 23 -31.86 -15.54 19.79
C ASN A 23 -31.03 -16.75 19.33
N ASP A 24 -30.78 -16.88 18.03
CA ASP A 24 -29.95 -17.96 17.49
C ASP A 24 -28.45 -17.68 17.58
N HIS A 25 -28.06 -16.44 17.95
CA HIS A 25 -26.67 -15.99 18.03
C HIS A 25 -25.85 -16.24 16.76
N LEU A 26 -26.50 -16.48 15.63
CA LEU A 26 -25.82 -16.81 14.39
C LEU A 26 -25.39 -15.53 13.69
N VAL A 27 -24.08 -15.41 13.43
CA VAL A 27 -23.49 -14.34 12.63
C VAL A 27 -23.89 -14.53 11.17
N ARG A 28 -24.51 -13.50 10.58
CA ARG A 28 -24.97 -13.45 9.20
C ARG A 28 -24.15 -12.43 8.42
N GLN A 29 -24.25 -12.50 7.09
CA GLN A 29 -23.61 -11.54 6.19
C GLN A 29 -23.96 -10.08 6.51
N SER A 30 -25.19 -9.81 6.94
CA SER A 30 -25.62 -8.46 7.32
C SER A 30 -24.95 -7.96 8.60
N ASP A 31 -24.53 -8.85 9.51
CA ASP A 31 -23.76 -8.44 10.70
C ASP A 31 -22.32 -8.14 10.32
N LEU A 32 -21.72 -8.99 9.49
CA LEU A 32 -20.37 -8.76 8.97
C LEU A 32 -20.30 -7.41 8.25
N GLN A 33 -21.27 -7.11 7.37
CA GLN A 33 -21.32 -5.82 6.68
C GLN A 33 -21.43 -4.65 7.66
N ARG A 34 -22.35 -4.71 8.63
CA ARG A 34 -22.49 -3.66 9.65
C ARG A 34 -21.21 -3.47 10.46
N ALA A 35 -20.52 -4.55 10.80
CA ALA A 35 -19.28 -4.49 11.55
C ALA A 35 -18.15 -3.86 10.73
N ILE A 36 -18.07 -4.19 9.42
CA ILE A 36 -17.16 -3.54 8.47
C ILE A 36 -17.49 -2.06 8.33
N ASP A 37 -18.77 -1.69 8.19
CA ASP A 37 -19.19 -0.28 8.06
C ASP A 37 -18.76 0.54 9.29
N ILE A 38 -18.95 -0.01 10.50
CA ILE A 38 -18.49 0.61 11.75
C ILE A 38 -16.96 0.66 11.80
N ALA A 39 -16.28 -0.43 11.45
CA ALA A 39 -14.82 -0.47 11.42
C ALA A 39 -14.24 0.51 10.40
N SER A 40 -14.98 0.83 9.34
CA SER A 40 -14.57 1.75 8.29
C SER A 40 -14.95 3.21 8.57
N SER A 41 -15.80 3.43 9.57
CA SER A 41 -16.28 4.76 9.96
C SER A 41 -15.20 5.52 10.73
N ILE A 42 -14.28 6.12 9.98
CA ILE A 42 -13.27 7.04 10.51
C ILE A 42 -13.67 8.50 10.27
N THR A 43 -13.41 9.36 11.26
CA THR A 43 -13.45 10.81 11.02
C THR A 43 -12.35 11.17 10.05
N MET A 44 -12.73 11.55 8.85
CA MET A 44 -11.81 11.89 7.78
C MET A 44 -11.80 13.41 7.56
N PRO A 45 -10.62 14.04 7.50
CA PRO A 45 -10.50 15.42 7.04
C PRO A 45 -11.11 15.61 5.63
N GLN A 46 -11.64 16.80 5.35
CA GLN A 46 -12.27 17.08 4.04
C GLN A 46 -11.29 17.01 2.85
N ASP A 47 -10.00 17.19 3.10
CA ASP A 47 -8.93 17.12 2.11
C ASP A 47 -8.42 15.69 1.85
N ARG A 48 -9.10 14.67 2.41
CA ARG A 48 -8.73 13.26 2.31
C ARG A 48 -9.85 12.45 1.63
N LYS A 49 -9.45 11.42 0.90
CA LYS A 49 -10.34 10.43 0.29
C LYS A 49 -9.86 9.03 0.64
N VAL A 50 -10.80 8.12 0.92
CA VAL A 50 -10.51 6.70 1.10
C VAL A 50 -10.20 6.08 -0.26
N LEU A 51 -9.07 5.36 -0.34
CA LEU A 51 -8.70 4.52 -1.48
C LEU A 51 -9.12 3.07 -1.24
N HIS A 52 -8.75 2.50 -0.09
CA HIS A 52 -8.99 1.10 0.24
C HIS A 52 -9.49 0.93 1.66
N ILE A 53 -10.43 0.00 1.84
CA ILE A 53 -10.87 -0.52 3.14
C ILE A 53 -10.67 -2.02 3.07
N ILE A 54 -9.72 -2.53 3.85
CA ILE A 54 -9.33 -3.94 3.80
C ILE A 54 -9.60 -4.55 5.17
N PRO A 55 -10.64 -5.40 5.32
CA PRO A 55 -10.82 -6.21 6.51
C PRO A 55 -9.61 -7.14 6.70
N ARG A 56 -9.05 -7.15 7.90
CA ARG A 56 -7.75 -7.81 8.17
C ARG A 56 -7.77 -8.83 9.29
N ASN A 57 -8.74 -8.74 10.19
CA ASN A 57 -8.89 -9.66 11.30
C ASN A 57 -10.35 -9.67 11.77
N TYR A 58 -10.85 -10.84 12.11
CA TYR A 58 -12.16 -11.02 12.72
C TYR A 58 -12.00 -11.71 14.07
N SER A 59 -12.86 -11.33 15.01
CA SER A 59 -12.97 -12.04 16.29
C SER A 59 -14.44 -12.22 16.68
N VAL A 60 -14.77 -13.43 17.14
CA VAL A 60 -16.09 -13.76 17.68
C VAL A 60 -15.94 -14.08 19.15
N ASP A 61 -16.66 -13.35 20.02
CA ASP A 61 -16.60 -13.49 21.48
C ASP A 61 -15.16 -13.46 22.06
N GLY A 62 -14.26 -12.70 21.44
CA GLY A 62 -12.86 -12.55 21.86
C GLY A 62 -11.90 -13.62 21.32
N GLN A 63 -12.40 -14.63 20.60
CA GLN A 63 -11.55 -15.56 19.85
C GLN A 63 -11.01 -14.85 18.60
N GLU A 64 -9.71 -14.51 18.58
CA GLU A 64 -9.06 -13.84 17.45
C GLU A 64 -8.67 -14.82 16.33
N GLY A 65 -8.36 -14.28 15.14
CA GLY A 65 -7.88 -15.09 14.01
C GLY A 65 -8.97 -15.86 13.28
N VAL A 66 -10.23 -15.44 13.43
CA VAL A 66 -11.36 -16.01 12.67
C VAL A 66 -11.19 -15.61 11.21
N SER A 67 -11.15 -16.58 10.29
CA SER A 67 -11.04 -16.30 8.85
C SER A 67 -12.36 -15.83 8.24
N ASN A 68 -13.46 -16.52 8.58
CA ASN A 68 -14.81 -16.14 8.17
C ASN A 68 -15.77 -16.29 9.36
N PRO A 69 -16.31 -15.18 9.90
CA PRO A 69 -17.21 -15.23 11.04
C PRO A 69 -18.64 -15.62 10.66
N VAL A 70 -19.01 -15.58 9.38
CA VAL A 70 -20.39 -15.88 8.95
C VAL A 70 -20.70 -17.36 9.17
N GLY A 71 -21.81 -17.62 9.84
CA GLY A 71 -22.23 -18.97 10.24
C GLY A 71 -21.71 -19.39 11.63
N MET A 72 -20.85 -18.61 12.27
CA MET A 72 -20.44 -18.85 13.65
C MET A 72 -21.53 -18.40 14.62
N HIS A 73 -21.58 -19.06 15.79
CA HIS A 73 -22.42 -18.63 16.89
C HIS A 73 -21.60 -17.73 17.82
N GLY A 74 -22.16 -16.60 18.21
CA GLY A 74 -21.56 -15.72 19.20
C GLY A 74 -22.42 -14.51 19.52
N PHE A 75 -22.05 -13.79 20.57
CA PHE A 75 -22.77 -12.60 21.05
C PHE A 75 -22.15 -11.30 20.54
N ARG A 76 -20.88 -11.35 20.14
CA ARG A 76 -20.09 -10.19 19.75
C ARG A 76 -19.21 -10.53 18.54
N LEU A 77 -19.21 -9.62 17.57
CA LEU A 77 -18.32 -9.67 16.41
C LEU A 77 -17.46 -8.40 16.40
N ASP A 78 -16.14 -8.58 16.42
CA ASP A 78 -15.14 -7.54 16.23
C ASP A 78 -14.53 -7.70 14.84
N VAL A 79 -14.37 -6.58 14.13
CA VAL A 79 -13.70 -6.49 12.83
C VAL A 79 -12.63 -5.43 12.89
N GLU A 80 -11.42 -5.77 12.47
CA GLU A 80 -10.38 -4.78 12.21
C GLU A 80 -10.25 -4.53 10.71
N THR A 81 -10.12 -3.26 10.34
CA THR A 81 -9.87 -2.83 8.97
C THR A 81 -8.56 -2.07 8.89
N HIS A 82 -7.84 -2.25 7.78
CA HIS A 82 -6.77 -1.36 7.36
C HIS A 82 -7.34 -0.40 6.32
N ILE A 83 -7.35 0.90 6.65
CA ILE A 83 -7.92 1.94 5.82
C ILE A 83 -6.77 2.74 5.21
N ILE A 84 -6.79 2.89 3.90
CA ILE A 84 -5.80 3.64 3.14
C ILE A 84 -6.47 4.88 2.57
N THR A 85 -5.86 6.04 2.79
CA THR A 85 -6.38 7.34 2.37
C THR A 85 -5.33 8.11 1.57
N ALA A 86 -5.78 8.97 0.68
CA ALA A 86 -4.93 9.88 -0.08
C ALA A 86 -5.50 11.31 -0.03
N ALA A 87 -4.66 12.31 -0.29
CA ALA A 87 -5.11 13.68 -0.46
C ALA A 87 -6.06 13.79 -1.67
N SER A 88 -7.25 14.35 -1.45
CA SER A 88 -8.31 14.47 -2.47
C SER A 88 -7.82 15.21 -3.72
N ASN A 89 -7.09 16.31 -3.54
CA ASN A 89 -6.54 17.10 -4.65
C ASN A 89 -5.56 16.29 -5.51
N SER A 90 -4.72 15.45 -4.90
CA SER A 90 -3.77 14.60 -5.63
C SER A 90 -4.50 13.58 -6.49
N ILE A 91 -5.54 12.95 -5.95
CA ILE A 91 -6.39 12.00 -6.68
C ILE A 91 -7.12 12.69 -7.83
N GLU A 92 -7.74 13.84 -7.59
CA GLU A 92 -8.46 14.58 -8.63
C GLU A 92 -7.55 15.03 -9.76
N ASN A 93 -6.35 15.52 -9.44
CA ASN A 93 -5.38 15.94 -10.45
C ASN A 93 -4.94 14.74 -11.30
N LEU A 94 -4.63 13.60 -10.67
CA LEU A 94 -4.28 12.38 -11.39
C LEU A 94 -5.42 11.92 -12.31
N THR A 95 -6.65 11.87 -11.80
CA THR A 95 -7.83 11.48 -12.58
C THR A 95 -8.08 12.42 -13.76
N LYS A 96 -7.94 13.74 -13.56
CA LYS A 96 -8.08 14.74 -14.64
C LYS A 96 -7.03 14.53 -15.72
N CYS A 97 -5.76 14.34 -15.36
CA CYS A 97 -4.68 14.11 -16.32
C CYS A 97 -4.91 12.85 -17.17
N ILE A 98 -5.32 11.74 -16.55
CA ILE A 98 -5.54 10.47 -17.24
C ILE A 98 -6.75 10.55 -18.18
N ARG A 99 -7.85 11.15 -17.73
CA ARG A 99 -9.03 11.36 -18.58
C ARG A 99 -8.76 12.31 -19.74
N ALA A 100 -7.93 13.34 -19.52
CA ALA A 100 -7.50 14.24 -20.60
C ALA A 100 -6.68 13.52 -21.69
N ALA A 101 -6.01 12.41 -21.34
CA ALA A 101 -5.35 11.53 -22.30
C ALA A 101 -6.32 10.54 -23.00
N GLY A 102 -7.63 10.63 -22.76
CA GLY A 102 -8.64 9.76 -23.37
C GLY A 102 -8.73 8.37 -22.74
N VAL A 103 -8.18 8.19 -21.53
CA VAL A 103 -8.17 6.91 -20.82
C VAL A 103 -9.22 6.92 -19.71
N GLU A 104 -10.10 5.92 -19.72
CA GLU A 104 -11.06 5.69 -18.63
C GLU A 104 -10.39 4.98 -17.46
N ILE A 105 -10.83 5.31 -16.24
CA ILE A 105 -10.28 4.76 -14.99
C ILE A 105 -11.34 3.86 -14.36
N ASP A 106 -11.09 2.55 -14.37
CA ASP A 106 -11.97 1.59 -13.69
C ASP A 106 -11.85 1.71 -12.16
N ASP A 107 -10.61 1.81 -11.66
CA ASP A 107 -10.32 1.85 -10.22
C ASP A 107 -8.93 2.44 -9.92
N LEU A 108 -8.76 2.93 -8.70
CA LEU A 108 -7.52 3.50 -8.16
C LEU A 108 -6.96 2.61 -7.04
N VAL A 109 -5.79 2.02 -7.29
CA VAL A 109 -5.18 1.04 -6.39
C VAL A 109 -3.96 1.64 -5.69
N PHE A 110 -3.80 1.42 -4.38
CA PHE A 110 -2.55 1.80 -3.71
C PHE A 110 -1.40 0.92 -4.23
N ASN A 111 -0.34 1.54 -4.76
CA ASN A 111 0.68 0.83 -5.54
C ASN A 111 1.28 -0.41 -4.84
N PRO A 112 1.65 -0.37 -3.54
CA PRO A 112 2.17 -1.54 -2.85
C PRO A 112 1.22 -2.74 -2.79
N LEU A 113 -0.09 -2.53 -2.86
CA LEU A 113 -1.03 -3.65 -2.98
C LEU A 113 -0.87 -4.34 -4.33
N ALA A 114 -0.79 -3.56 -5.42
CA ALA A 114 -0.57 -4.10 -6.75
C ALA A 114 0.82 -4.75 -6.88
N SER A 115 1.87 -4.11 -6.33
CA SER A 115 3.22 -4.66 -6.31
C SER A 115 3.28 -5.98 -5.52
N ALA A 116 2.54 -6.09 -4.40
CA ALA A 116 2.45 -7.31 -3.61
C ALA A 116 1.78 -8.46 -4.38
N GLU A 117 0.67 -8.20 -5.07
CA GLU A 117 -0.01 -9.20 -5.91
C GLU A 117 0.89 -9.71 -7.05
N ALA A 118 1.79 -8.86 -7.55
CA ALA A 118 2.71 -9.24 -8.64
C ALA A 118 3.98 -9.95 -8.16
N ALA A 119 4.49 -9.59 -6.97
CA ALA A 119 5.82 -9.99 -6.51
C ALA A 119 5.80 -11.08 -5.43
N LEU A 120 4.71 -11.22 -4.68
CA LEU A 120 4.64 -12.11 -3.52
C LEU A 120 3.81 -13.35 -3.81
N THR A 121 4.26 -14.48 -3.28
CA THR A 121 3.47 -15.71 -3.21
C THR A 121 2.52 -15.71 -2.00
N ASP A 122 1.46 -16.51 -2.08
CA ASP A 122 0.55 -16.71 -0.94
C ASP A 122 1.29 -17.22 0.32
N GLU A 123 2.33 -18.05 0.13
CA GLU A 123 3.13 -18.60 1.23
C GLU A 123 3.93 -17.52 1.96
N GLU A 124 4.54 -16.59 1.21
CA GLU A 124 5.25 -15.44 1.79
C GLU A 124 4.29 -14.51 2.55
N ARG A 125 3.11 -14.24 1.97
CA ARG A 125 2.06 -13.44 2.60
C ARG A 125 1.51 -14.08 3.87
N GLU A 126 1.35 -15.40 3.88
CA GLU A 126 0.86 -16.15 5.04
C GLU A 126 1.87 -16.14 6.19
N LYS A 127 3.12 -16.51 5.92
CA LYS A 127 4.21 -16.50 6.92
C LYS A 127 4.52 -15.10 7.45
N GLY A 128 4.33 -14.11 6.58
CA GLY A 128 4.54 -12.70 6.84
C GLY A 128 5.77 -12.18 6.11
N VAL A 129 5.59 -11.05 5.45
CA VAL A 129 6.60 -10.45 4.57
C VAL A 129 6.44 -8.93 4.58
N ILE A 130 7.56 -8.22 4.43
CA ILE A 130 7.57 -6.78 4.21
C ILE A 130 8.03 -6.55 2.78
N LEU A 131 7.16 -5.97 1.97
CA LEU A 131 7.47 -5.46 0.65
C LEU A 131 7.92 -4.01 0.76
N ALA A 132 9.06 -3.69 0.14
CA ALA A 132 9.54 -2.33 -0.04
C ALA A 132 9.61 -2.02 -1.54
N ASP A 133 8.75 -1.11 -2.00
CA ASP A 133 8.67 -0.63 -3.38
C ASP A 133 9.42 0.70 -3.49
N ILE A 134 10.63 0.67 -4.05
CA ILE A 134 11.53 1.83 -4.14
C ILE A 134 11.30 2.53 -5.50
N GLY A 135 10.55 3.62 -5.48
CA GLY A 135 10.28 4.44 -6.66
C GLY A 135 11.31 5.55 -6.91
N GLY A 136 10.90 6.54 -7.69
CA GLY A 136 11.71 7.74 -7.94
C GLY A 136 11.70 8.71 -6.75
N GLY A 137 10.53 8.99 -6.18
CA GLY A 137 10.38 9.99 -5.11
C GLY A 137 10.05 9.42 -3.73
N THR A 138 9.51 8.20 -3.65
CA THR A 138 9.09 7.56 -2.41
C THR A 138 9.46 6.09 -2.40
N THR A 139 9.70 5.58 -1.20
CA THR A 139 9.74 4.14 -0.92
C THR A 139 8.47 3.80 -0.17
N ASP A 140 7.63 2.97 -0.78
CA ASP A 140 6.40 2.53 -0.18
C ASP A 140 6.60 1.16 0.50
N ILE A 141 6.11 1.03 1.72
CA ILE A 141 6.24 -0.18 2.54
C ILE A 141 4.85 -0.81 2.72
N ALA A 142 4.76 -2.11 2.52
CA ALA A 142 3.58 -2.91 2.87
C ALA A 142 4.00 -4.17 3.64
N ALA A 143 3.47 -4.33 4.85
CA ALA A 143 3.69 -5.51 5.68
C ALA A 143 2.45 -6.40 5.62
N PHE A 144 2.65 -7.70 5.35
CA PHE A 144 1.60 -8.72 5.29
C PHE A 144 1.83 -9.77 6.37
N LYS A 145 0.75 -10.37 6.87
CA LYS A 145 0.76 -11.53 7.78
C LYS A 145 -0.59 -12.23 7.75
N GLY A 146 -0.61 -13.56 7.71
CA GLY A 146 -1.88 -14.33 7.67
C GLY A 146 -2.71 -13.98 6.43
N ASN A 147 -2.02 -13.80 5.30
CA ASN A 147 -2.54 -13.40 4.00
C ASN A 147 -3.25 -12.04 3.94
N SER A 148 -3.16 -11.24 5.00
CA SER A 148 -3.75 -9.90 5.08
C SER A 148 -2.70 -8.82 5.24
N ILE A 149 -3.02 -7.61 4.76
CA ILE A 149 -2.20 -6.43 5.03
C ILE A 149 -2.28 -6.04 6.51
N TYR A 150 -1.11 -5.86 7.11
CA TYR A 150 -0.92 -5.53 8.51
C TYR A 150 -0.56 -4.06 8.72
N HIS A 151 0.26 -3.49 7.84
CA HIS A 151 0.70 -2.11 7.94
C HIS A 151 1.15 -1.59 6.59
N THR A 152 1.01 -0.28 6.37
CA THR A 152 1.59 0.42 5.23
C THR A 152 2.20 1.72 5.68
N SER A 153 3.29 2.12 5.01
CA SER A 153 3.95 3.39 5.24
C SER A 153 4.55 3.92 3.95
N VAL A 154 4.72 5.22 3.85
CA VAL A 154 5.35 5.87 2.70
C VAL A 154 6.50 6.73 3.21
N LEU A 155 7.71 6.42 2.74
CA LEU A 155 8.92 7.15 3.10
C LEU A 155 9.29 8.12 1.96
N PRO A 156 9.55 9.41 2.25
CA PRO A 156 9.91 10.41 1.25
C PRO A 156 11.39 10.33 0.83
N ILE A 157 11.88 9.12 0.59
CA ILE A 157 13.24 8.82 0.16
C ILE A 157 13.22 7.66 -0.82
N ALA A 158 13.92 7.79 -1.95
CA ALA A 158 13.99 6.80 -3.00
C ALA A 158 15.12 7.14 -4.01
N GLY A 159 14.96 6.75 -5.28
CA GLY A 159 16.00 6.89 -6.30
C GLY A 159 16.42 8.34 -6.62
N SER A 160 15.54 9.32 -6.46
CA SER A 160 15.87 10.74 -6.73
C SER A 160 16.91 11.31 -5.77
N GLN A 161 16.93 10.86 -4.51
CA GLN A 161 17.94 11.24 -3.53
C GLN A 161 19.30 10.66 -3.91
N VAL A 162 19.35 9.40 -4.32
CA VAL A 162 20.59 8.78 -4.86
C VAL A 162 21.13 9.61 -6.04
N THR A 163 20.23 10.01 -6.93
CA THR A 163 20.57 10.79 -8.13
C THR A 163 21.07 12.19 -7.77
N HIS A 164 20.46 12.81 -6.77
CA HIS A 164 20.89 14.09 -6.24
C HIS A 164 22.29 14.00 -5.64
N ASP A 165 22.58 12.96 -4.86
CA ASP A 165 23.90 12.76 -4.25
C ASP A 165 24.98 12.55 -5.32
N VAL A 166 24.69 11.81 -6.40
CA VAL A 166 25.59 11.67 -7.56
C VAL A 166 25.81 13.02 -8.26
N SER A 167 24.74 13.79 -8.48
CA SER A 167 24.79 15.11 -9.12
C SER A 167 25.68 16.08 -8.32
N VAL A 168 25.49 16.14 -6.99
CA VAL A 168 26.28 16.98 -6.10
C VAL A 168 27.73 16.49 -6.00
N GLY A 169 27.93 15.18 -5.84
CA GLY A 169 29.26 14.58 -5.68
C GLY A 169 30.15 14.73 -6.91
N LEU A 170 29.56 14.70 -8.12
CA LEU A 170 30.29 14.84 -9.39
C LEU A 170 30.21 16.26 -9.99
N GLY A 171 29.39 17.15 -9.43
CA GLY A 171 29.20 18.50 -9.94
C GLY A 171 28.53 18.55 -11.32
N ILE A 172 27.64 17.59 -11.62
CA ILE A 172 26.98 17.44 -12.93
C ILE A 172 25.47 17.71 -12.84
N PRO A 173 24.79 18.05 -13.95
CA PRO A 173 23.33 18.21 -13.96
C PRO A 173 22.58 16.94 -13.51
N PHE A 174 21.43 17.11 -12.87
CA PHE A 174 20.61 16.00 -12.36
C PHE A 174 20.27 14.96 -13.44
N GLU A 175 19.92 15.41 -14.65
CA GLU A 175 19.60 14.52 -15.77
C GLU A 175 20.80 13.64 -16.17
N MET A 176 22.01 14.21 -16.14
CA MET A 176 23.24 13.47 -16.40
C MET A 176 23.56 12.48 -15.27
N ALA A 177 23.31 12.87 -14.01
CA ALA A 177 23.46 11.98 -12.87
C ALA A 177 22.48 10.79 -12.92
N GLU A 178 21.23 11.01 -13.36
CA GLU A 178 20.25 9.95 -13.56
C GLU A 178 20.70 8.97 -14.63
N ASP A 179 21.21 9.46 -15.77
CA ASP A 179 21.72 8.63 -16.86
C ASP A 179 22.93 7.80 -16.39
N ILE A 180 23.85 8.40 -15.63
CA ILE A 180 24.99 7.67 -15.05
C ILE A 180 24.51 6.60 -14.06
N LYS A 181 23.57 6.94 -13.17
CA LYS A 181 22.99 5.99 -12.22
C LYS A 181 22.36 4.81 -12.96
N GLN A 182 21.58 5.04 -14.01
CA GLN A 182 20.94 3.95 -14.75
C GLN A 182 21.93 3.08 -15.53
N ARG A 183 23.02 3.65 -16.05
CA ARG A 183 23.98 2.94 -16.90
C ARG A 183 25.09 2.23 -16.13
N TYR A 184 25.53 2.80 -15.02
CA TYR A 184 26.75 2.39 -14.32
C TYR A 184 26.53 2.10 -12.83
N SER A 185 25.30 2.04 -12.34
CA SER A 185 25.06 1.68 -10.93
C SER A 185 25.48 0.25 -10.62
N SER A 186 26.06 0.08 -9.43
CA SER A 186 26.15 -1.21 -8.75
C SER A 186 25.69 -1.04 -7.31
N VAL A 187 24.96 -2.04 -6.82
CA VAL A 187 24.52 -2.10 -5.41
C VAL A 187 25.46 -2.95 -4.55
N ILE A 188 26.48 -3.56 -5.16
CA ILE A 188 27.52 -4.33 -4.49
C ILE A 188 28.83 -3.52 -4.53
N PRO A 189 29.38 -3.11 -3.38
CA PRO A 189 30.66 -2.41 -3.35
C PRO A 189 31.77 -3.26 -3.98
N GLY A 190 32.46 -2.72 -4.98
CA GLY A 190 33.62 -3.36 -5.63
C GLY A 190 33.31 -4.14 -6.91
N GLU A 191 32.05 -4.35 -7.27
CA GLU A 191 31.66 -4.87 -8.60
C GLU A 191 31.24 -3.70 -9.49
N CYS A 192 32.21 -3.05 -10.15
CA CYS A 192 31.96 -2.25 -11.33
C CYS A 192 32.44 -3.08 -12.53
N ASN A 193 31.54 -3.47 -13.43
CA ASN A 193 31.95 -4.10 -14.68
C ASN A 193 32.67 -3.03 -15.53
N ASP A 194 34.00 -3.11 -15.60
CA ASP A 194 34.87 -2.24 -16.43
C ASP A 194 34.62 -2.40 -17.95
N ALA A 195 33.67 -3.22 -18.36
CA ALA A 195 33.47 -3.64 -19.75
C ALA A 195 32.93 -2.55 -20.70
N ASN A 196 32.63 -1.32 -20.23
CA ASN A 196 32.11 -0.23 -21.06
C ASN A 196 32.97 1.04 -21.07
N PHE A 197 34.19 1.02 -20.52
CA PHE A 197 35.19 2.06 -20.81
C PHE A 197 35.88 1.73 -22.13
N VAL A 198 35.14 1.75 -23.25
CA VAL A 198 35.76 1.77 -24.57
C VAL A 198 36.23 3.20 -24.83
N GLU A 199 37.54 3.38 -24.76
CA GLU A 199 38.26 4.59 -25.18
C GLU A 199 37.74 5.07 -26.54
N SER A 200 37.23 6.30 -26.57
CA SER A 200 37.10 7.09 -27.80
C SER A 200 38.14 8.20 -27.72
N GLY A 201 39.37 7.89 -28.15
CA GLY A 201 40.50 8.80 -28.21
C GLY A 201 41.67 8.18 -28.93
#